data_AF-A0A402AIH6-F1
#
_entry.id   AF-A0A402AIH6-F1
#
_cell.length_a   1.000
_cell.length_b   1.000
_cell.length_c   1.000
_cell.angle_alpha   90.00
_cell.angle_beta   90.00
_cell.angle_gamma   90.00
#
_symmetry.space_group_name_H-M   'P 1'
#
loop_
_entity.id
_entity.type
_entity.pdbx_description
1 polymer ?
#
loop_
_entity_poly.entity_id
_entity_poly.type
_entity_poly.pdbx_seq_one_letter_code
_entity_poly.pdbx_strand_id
1 'polypeptide(L)'
;MAVILAILGVGIAAGVFALWQNKHIPARPLPASSHVLVPTISGVATFHDTSNTQVGVNRILLNVQGLQPAASTAHYEAWLVDENEAHIQPLGTLLKARDGSYAVDFSQQNGNILALGNTLQVTLETTQATLPTGQVLLSAHFPPLAGMHINHLLLSYPYTPAKTPLLPGLLAQIRQLNSQSQQLRTTNNKTAIQCLAQNMLVLLDGQSSVKPVVKSHTCASNHVPQVSVDYGLLGPNNNGYVSTVGAHASLAATQVDTTDNIRKYAQQVIFASENLSSWLSTLHQDAQQLQAHPDDHGKVLEITSLADHALNGVDSNDNGSIDPVRGEAGAIQAYLYGQSMATLNLTSTK
;
A
#
# COMPACT_ATOMS: atom_id res chain seq x y z
N MET A 1 -9.04 22.63 19.42
CA MET A 1 -8.73 21.54 18.46
C MET A 1 -9.93 20.59 18.33
N ALA A 2 -11.05 21.07 17.76
CA ALA A 2 -12.30 20.29 17.68
C ALA A 2 -12.95 20.30 16.30
N VAL A 3 -12.28 20.86 15.27
CA VAL A 3 -12.89 21.11 13.95
C VAL A 3 -12.44 20.11 12.88
N ILE A 4 -11.37 19.33 13.10
CA ILE A 4 -10.90 18.31 12.14
C ILE A 4 -11.59 16.94 12.36
N LEU A 5 -12.18 16.70 13.54
CA LEU A 5 -12.79 15.41 13.90
C LEU A 5 -14.16 15.14 13.24
N ALA A 6 -14.85 16.15 12.71
CA ALA A 6 -16.18 15.95 12.12
C ALA A 6 -16.15 15.46 10.65
N ILE A 7 -14.99 15.51 9.97
CA ILE A 7 -14.89 15.16 8.54
C ILE A 7 -14.53 13.68 8.33
N LEU A 8 -13.86 13.02 9.29
CA LEU A 8 -13.47 11.61 9.18
C LEU A 8 -14.66 10.63 9.26
N GLY A 9 -15.69 10.94 10.05
CA GLY A 9 -16.89 10.09 10.18
C GLY A 9 -17.88 10.19 9.02
N VAL A 10 -17.83 11.27 8.24
CA VAL A 10 -18.72 11.50 7.08
C VAL A 10 -18.00 11.26 5.74
N GLY A 11 -16.67 11.36 5.72
CA GLY A 11 -15.85 11.22 4.50
C GLY A 11 -15.90 9.85 3.85
N ILE A 12 -16.00 8.76 4.62
CA ILE A 12 -16.10 7.40 4.06
C ILE A 12 -17.45 7.21 3.35
N ALA A 13 -18.55 7.76 3.87
CA ALA A 13 -19.87 7.65 3.24
C ALA A 13 -20.03 8.59 2.02
N ALA A 14 -19.45 9.80 2.07
CA ALA A 14 -19.57 10.78 0.98
C ALA A 14 -18.68 10.43 -0.23
N GLY A 15 -17.49 9.85 -0.02
CA GLY A 15 -16.60 9.42 -1.10
C GLY A 15 -17.16 8.27 -1.96
N VAL A 16 -17.89 7.34 -1.33
CA VAL A 16 -18.50 6.19 -2.01
C VAL A 16 -19.65 6.62 -2.95
N PHE A 17 -20.36 7.70 -2.64
CA PHE A 17 -21.47 8.17 -3.47
C PHE A 17 -21.02 8.90 -4.75
N ALA A 18 -19.86 9.56 -4.74
CA ALA A 18 -19.34 10.31 -5.89
C ALA A 18 -18.81 9.40 -7.01
N LEU A 19 -18.30 8.21 -6.68
CA LEU A 19 -17.75 7.26 -7.67
C LEU A 19 -18.84 6.50 -8.46
N TRP A 20 -20.11 6.54 -8.01
CA TRP A 20 -21.20 5.78 -8.63
C TRP A 20 -21.90 6.51 -9.79
N GLN A 21 -21.74 7.84 -9.92
CA GLN A 21 -22.53 8.63 -10.88
C GLN A 21 -21.92 8.83 -12.27
N ASN A 22 -20.74 8.30 -12.58
CA ASN A 22 -20.05 8.59 -13.84
C ASN A 22 -20.22 7.49 -14.91
N LYS A 23 -21.47 7.14 -15.24
CA LYS A 23 -21.79 6.34 -16.44
C LYS A 23 -22.68 7.16 -17.39
N HIS A 24 -22.24 7.20 -18.66
CA HIS A 24 -22.91 7.70 -19.87
C HIS A 24 -22.61 9.15 -20.30
N ILE A 25 -21.44 9.35 -20.92
CA ILE A 25 -21.27 10.39 -21.95
C ILE A 25 -21.08 9.66 -23.29
N PRO A 26 -22.04 9.73 -24.23
CA PRO A 26 -21.82 9.22 -25.59
C PRO A 26 -20.81 10.11 -26.32
N ALA A 27 -19.69 9.53 -26.71
CA ALA A 27 -18.70 10.20 -27.55
C ALA A 27 -19.23 10.36 -28.98
N ARG A 28 -19.25 11.60 -29.47
CA ARG A 28 -19.56 11.92 -30.87
C ARG A 28 -18.33 11.65 -31.73
N PRO A 29 -18.42 10.84 -32.81
CA PRO A 29 -17.26 10.61 -33.68
C PRO A 29 -16.96 11.86 -34.51
N LEU A 30 -15.72 12.34 -34.43
CA LEU A 30 -15.15 13.32 -35.35
C LEU A 30 -14.46 12.58 -36.52
N PRO A 31 -14.41 13.19 -37.72
CA PRO A 31 -13.79 12.57 -38.88
C PRO A 31 -12.29 12.38 -38.70
N ALA A 32 -11.80 11.20 -39.07
CA ALA A 32 -10.39 10.82 -38.98
C ALA A 32 -9.56 11.58 -40.03
N SER A 33 -8.63 12.40 -39.56
CA SER A 33 -7.57 12.98 -40.39
C SER A 33 -6.40 11.99 -40.43
N SER A 34 -5.97 11.60 -41.63
CA SER A 34 -4.87 10.67 -41.85
C SER A 34 -3.53 11.33 -41.53
N HIS A 35 -3.15 11.34 -40.25
CA HIS A 35 -1.80 11.68 -39.83
C HIS A 35 -0.89 10.45 -39.97
N VAL A 36 0.31 10.66 -40.52
CA VAL A 36 1.40 9.69 -40.46
C VAL A 36 1.58 9.29 -38.99
N LEU A 37 1.39 8.01 -38.68
CA LEU A 37 1.60 7.44 -37.36
C LEU A 37 3.09 7.55 -37.02
N VAL A 38 3.50 8.68 -36.42
CA VAL A 38 4.76 8.73 -35.70
C VAL A 38 4.59 7.77 -34.53
N PRO A 39 5.44 6.73 -34.39
CA PRO A 39 5.35 5.82 -33.26
C PRO A 39 5.42 6.63 -31.97
N THR A 40 4.35 6.58 -31.18
CA THR A 40 4.26 7.33 -29.94
C THR A 40 5.16 6.65 -28.91
N ILE A 41 6.24 7.33 -28.50
CA ILE A 41 7.10 6.85 -27.43
C ILE A 41 6.30 6.93 -26.13
N SER A 42 6.28 5.85 -25.35
CA SER A 42 5.58 5.79 -24.06
C SER A 42 6.33 4.90 -23.09
N GLY A 43 6.21 5.19 -21.79
CA GLY A 43 6.80 4.37 -20.74
C GLY A 43 5.83 4.10 -19.60
N VAL A 44 6.07 3.02 -18.87
CA VAL A 44 5.37 2.70 -17.62
C VAL A 44 6.41 2.34 -16.57
N ALA A 45 6.38 3.03 -15.44
CA ALA A 45 7.19 2.72 -14.28
C ALA A 45 6.32 2.18 -13.14
N THR A 46 6.70 1.01 -12.65
CA THR A 46 6.03 0.35 -11.52
C THR A 46 6.98 0.26 -10.34
N PHE A 47 6.43 0.41 -9.15
CA PHE A 47 7.16 0.48 -7.89
C PHE A 47 6.80 -0.73 -7.05
N HIS A 48 7.82 -1.42 -6.53
CA HIS A 48 7.65 -2.67 -5.79
C HIS A 48 8.52 -2.68 -4.53
N ASP A 49 8.02 -3.34 -3.51
CA ASP A 49 8.79 -3.81 -2.38
C ASP A 49 9.10 -5.30 -2.57
N THR A 50 10.38 -5.59 -2.83
CA THR A 50 10.90 -6.95 -2.97
C THR A 50 11.67 -7.40 -1.73
N SER A 51 11.62 -6.62 -0.65
CA SER A 51 12.28 -6.98 0.61
C SER A 51 11.44 -8.01 1.37
N ASN A 52 12.10 -8.91 2.10
CA ASN A 52 11.41 -9.87 2.96
C ASN A 52 10.76 -9.19 4.18
N THR A 53 11.29 -8.04 4.59
CA THR A 53 10.81 -7.28 5.74
C THR A 53 9.61 -6.39 5.39
N GLN A 54 9.43 -6.11 4.11
CA GLN A 54 8.34 -5.33 3.54
C GLN A 54 8.16 -3.95 4.19
N VAL A 55 9.29 -3.26 4.40
CA VAL A 55 9.35 -1.97 5.11
C VAL A 55 9.23 -0.77 4.17
N GLY A 56 9.10 -0.98 2.85
CA GLY A 56 8.93 0.09 1.88
C GLY A 56 9.38 -0.29 0.48
N VAL A 57 8.88 0.46 -0.50
CA VAL A 57 9.21 0.30 -1.93
C VAL A 57 10.71 0.44 -2.16
N ASN A 58 11.35 -0.61 -2.67
CA ASN A 58 12.80 -0.67 -2.86
C ASN A 58 13.23 -1.06 -4.28
N ARG A 59 12.27 -1.22 -5.20
CA ARG A 59 12.51 -1.51 -6.61
C ARG A 59 11.60 -0.67 -7.51
N ILE A 60 12.14 -0.22 -8.64
CA ILE A 60 11.40 0.40 -9.74
C ILE A 60 11.72 -0.37 -11.02
N LEU A 61 10.66 -0.78 -11.72
CA LEU A 61 10.74 -1.37 -13.05
C LEU A 61 10.13 -0.40 -14.04
N LEU A 62 10.96 0.15 -14.93
CA LEU A 62 10.54 1.02 -16.02
C LEU A 62 10.65 0.27 -17.33
N ASN A 63 9.56 0.21 -18.08
CA ASN A 63 9.51 -0.31 -19.45
C ASN A 63 9.10 0.81 -20.40
N VAL A 64 9.78 0.91 -21.53
CA VAL A 64 9.58 1.93 -22.55
C VAL A 64 9.41 1.29 -23.92
N GLN A 65 8.43 1.77 -24.67
CA GLN A 65 8.13 1.35 -26.03
C GLN A 65 8.28 2.51 -27.01
N GLY A 66 8.56 2.18 -28.28
CA GLY A 66 8.62 3.15 -29.38
C GLY A 66 9.95 3.92 -29.49
N LEU A 67 10.93 3.67 -28.61
CA LEU A 67 12.27 4.23 -28.76
C LEU A 67 12.96 3.68 -30.02
N GLN A 68 13.63 4.57 -30.74
CA GLN A 68 14.48 4.18 -31.85
C GLN A 68 15.78 3.55 -31.32
N PRO A 69 16.48 2.71 -32.10
CA PRO A 69 17.82 2.28 -31.73
C PRO A 69 18.73 3.49 -31.51
N ALA A 70 19.34 3.60 -30.34
CA ALA A 70 20.33 4.62 -30.07
C ALA A 70 21.55 4.42 -30.99
N ALA A 71 22.18 5.52 -31.41
CA ALA A 71 23.46 5.47 -32.11
C ALA A 71 24.52 4.80 -31.21
N SER A 72 25.60 4.25 -31.80
CA SER A 72 26.62 3.51 -31.05
C SER A 72 27.33 4.34 -29.95
N THR A 73 27.27 5.66 -30.03
CA THR A 73 27.83 6.61 -29.04
C THR A 73 26.79 7.14 -28.07
N ALA A 74 25.54 6.66 -28.14
CA ALA A 74 24.44 7.16 -27.34
C ALA A 74 23.71 6.02 -26.63
N HIS A 75 23.09 6.35 -25.51
CA HIS A 75 22.31 5.40 -24.72
C HIS A 75 21.14 6.10 -24.04
N TYR A 76 20.13 5.31 -23.67
CA TYR A 76 19.01 5.81 -22.89
C TYR A 76 19.31 5.61 -21.41
N GLU A 77 19.15 6.66 -20.61
CA GLU A 77 19.39 6.63 -19.17
C GLU A 77 18.12 7.06 -18.43
N ALA A 78 17.81 6.41 -17.31
CA ALA A 78 16.67 6.75 -16.47
C ALA A 78 17.11 7.45 -15.19
N TRP A 79 16.30 8.43 -14.77
CA TRP A 79 16.60 9.28 -13.62
C TRP A 79 15.36 9.48 -12.77
N LEU A 80 15.52 9.39 -11.45
CA LEU A 80 14.53 9.86 -10.49
C LEU A 80 15.05 11.17 -9.88
N VAL A 81 14.24 12.21 -10.01
CA VAL A 81 14.62 13.60 -9.74
C VAL A 81 13.63 14.20 -8.74
N ASP A 82 14.12 14.98 -7.78
CA ASP A 82 13.26 15.78 -6.89
C ASP A 82 12.78 17.08 -7.56
N GLU A 83 11.79 17.76 -6.99
CA GLU A 83 11.15 18.95 -7.62
C GLU A 83 12.11 20.09 -7.94
N ASN A 84 13.25 20.15 -7.24
CA ASN A 84 14.22 21.23 -7.38
C ASN A 84 15.48 20.80 -8.15
N GLU A 85 15.50 19.56 -8.66
CA GLU A 85 16.68 18.89 -9.22
C GLU A 85 17.91 18.93 -8.29
N ALA A 86 17.67 19.11 -6.99
CA ALA A 86 18.69 19.16 -5.95
C ALA A 86 19.22 17.76 -5.65
N HIS A 87 18.37 16.74 -5.82
CA HIS A 87 18.74 15.34 -5.74
C HIS A 87 18.34 14.63 -7.02
N ILE A 88 19.33 14.00 -7.65
CA ILE A 88 19.18 13.21 -8.86
C ILE A 88 19.71 11.82 -8.57
N GLN A 89 18.82 10.84 -8.63
CA GLN A 89 19.16 9.43 -8.51
C GLN A 89 19.23 8.81 -9.90
N PRO A 90 20.42 8.41 -10.40
CA PRO A 90 20.51 7.55 -11.58
C PRO A 90 19.85 6.20 -11.28
N LEU A 91 18.97 5.77 -12.18
CA LEU A 91 18.34 4.45 -12.13
C LEU A 91 19.05 3.44 -13.04
N GLY A 92 19.83 3.92 -14.01
CA GLY A 92 20.62 3.09 -14.90
C GLY A 92 20.20 3.19 -16.36
N THR A 93 21.08 2.63 -17.20
CA THR A 93 20.88 2.56 -18.65
C THR A 93 19.76 1.61 -19.01
N LEU A 94 18.84 2.03 -19.88
CA LEU A 94 17.79 1.17 -20.38
C LEU A 94 18.38 0.16 -21.38
N LEU A 95 18.13 -1.12 -21.11
CA LEU A 95 18.55 -2.23 -21.96
C LEU A 95 17.43 -2.64 -22.90
N LYS A 96 17.78 -2.89 -24.17
CA LYS A 96 16.83 -3.35 -25.18
C LYS A 96 16.45 -4.82 -24.90
N ALA A 97 15.17 -5.07 -24.70
CA ALA A 97 14.58 -6.39 -24.59
C ALA A 97 14.35 -7.05 -25.96
N ARG A 98 14.05 -8.35 -25.96
CA ARG A 98 13.87 -9.15 -27.19
C ARG A 98 12.67 -8.72 -28.01
N ASP A 99 11.65 -8.18 -27.37
CA ASP A 99 10.43 -7.66 -28.00
C ASP A 99 10.63 -6.24 -28.57
N GLY A 100 11.83 -5.67 -28.45
CA GLY A 100 12.16 -4.33 -28.92
C GLY A 100 11.85 -3.21 -27.93
N SER A 101 11.26 -3.51 -26.77
CA SER A 101 11.13 -2.55 -25.68
C SER A 101 12.49 -2.25 -25.03
N TYR A 102 12.54 -1.18 -24.25
CA TYR A 102 13.70 -0.78 -23.46
C TYR A 102 13.31 -0.79 -21.99
N ALA A 103 14.14 -1.37 -21.13
CA ALA A 103 13.81 -1.51 -19.72
C ALA A 103 14.99 -1.21 -18.81
N VAL A 104 14.68 -0.69 -17.63
CA VAL A 104 15.60 -0.62 -16.50
C VAL A 104 14.93 -1.22 -15.27
N ASP A 105 15.71 -1.97 -14.51
CA ASP A 105 15.31 -2.62 -13.28
C ASP A 105 16.25 -2.16 -12.16
N PHE A 106 15.83 -1.12 -11.47
CA PHE A 106 16.61 -0.53 -10.39
C PHE A 106 16.08 -1.03 -9.05
N SER A 107 17.00 -1.43 -8.17
CA SER A 107 16.67 -1.78 -6.80
C SER A 107 17.73 -1.26 -5.84
N GLN A 108 17.31 -0.95 -4.62
CA GLN A 108 18.20 -0.62 -3.52
C GLN A 108 17.97 -1.55 -2.34
N GLN A 109 19.04 -1.85 -1.61
CA GLN A 109 18.96 -2.74 -0.45
C GLN A 109 18.28 -2.07 0.74
N ASN A 110 18.44 -0.75 0.88
CA ASN A 110 17.95 0.03 2.01
C ASN A 110 17.19 1.26 1.54
N GLY A 111 16.20 1.68 2.33
CA GLY A 111 15.43 2.90 2.08
C GLY A 111 14.24 2.71 1.14
N ASN A 112 13.46 3.77 0.99
CA ASN A 112 12.27 3.79 0.17
C ASN A 112 12.51 4.66 -1.08
N ILE A 113 12.36 4.09 -2.28
CA ILE A 113 12.64 4.79 -3.55
C ILE A 113 11.71 6.01 -3.72
N LEU A 114 10.48 5.95 -3.18
CA LEU A 114 9.55 7.08 -3.22
C LEU A 114 10.06 8.32 -2.44
N ALA A 115 11.09 8.15 -1.60
CA ALA A 115 11.74 9.25 -0.90
C ALA A 115 12.78 10.00 -1.74
N LEU A 116 13.22 9.41 -2.87
CA LEU A 116 14.40 9.89 -3.61
C LEU A 116 14.06 10.99 -4.63
N GLY A 117 12.80 11.10 -5.02
CA GLY A 117 12.35 12.09 -6.00
C GLY A 117 10.91 11.86 -6.39
N ASN A 118 10.37 12.78 -7.18
CA ASN A 118 8.98 12.73 -7.62
C ASN A 118 8.78 12.92 -9.13
N THR A 119 9.88 13.03 -9.88
CA THR A 119 9.88 13.11 -11.34
C THR A 119 10.75 12.01 -11.91
N LEU A 120 10.20 11.18 -12.77
CA LEU A 120 10.94 10.15 -13.48
C LEU A 120 11.19 10.62 -14.92
N GLN A 121 12.44 10.58 -15.35
CA GLN A 121 12.85 11.03 -16.67
C GLN A 121 13.62 9.93 -17.41
N VAL A 122 13.49 9.90 -18.73
CA VAL A 122 14.36 9.13 -19.63
C VAL A 122 15.05 10.09 -20.58
N THR A 123 16.38 10.07 -20.61
CA THR A 123 17.19 10.94 -21.46
C THR A 123 17.95 10.12 -22.51
N LEU A 124 18.33 10.78 -23.61
CA LEU A 124 19.30 10.26 -24.58
C LEU A 124 20.66 10.88 -24.29
N GLU A 125 21.54 10.13 -23.65
CA GLU A 125 22.87 10.55 -23.25
C GLU A 125 23.92 10.16 -24.29
N THR A 126 24.96 10.99 -24.44
CA THR A 126 26.12 10.70 -25.31
C THR A 126 27.42 10.52 -24.54
N THR A 127 27.39 10.75 -23.22
CA THR A 127 28.51 10.55 -22.30
C THR A 127 28.02 9.78 -21.09
N GLN A 128 28.93 9.16 -20.35
CA GLN A 128 28.59 8.50 -19.09
C GLN A 128 28.43 9.57 -18.01
N ALA A 129 27.25 10.16 -17.96
CA ALA A 129 26.95 11.28 -17.08
C ALA A 129 26.48 10.80 -15.71
N THR A 130 26.80 11.55 -14.65
CA THR A 130 26.26 11.34 -13.29
C THR A 130 25.00 12.17 -13.03
N LEU A 131 24.61 13.00 -13.99
CA LEU A 131 23.43 13.88 -14.00
C LEU A 131 22.86 13.87 -15.43
N PRO A 132 21.55 14.08 -15.64
CA PRO A 132 20.98 14.17 -16.97
C PRO A 132 21.57 15.37 -17.72
N THR A 133 22.25 15.11 -18.84
CA THR A 133 22.81 16.15 -19.72
C THR A 133 22.22 16.09 -21.13
N GLY A 134 21.61 14.96 -21.46
CA GLY A 134 21.01 14.68 -22.75
C GLY A 134 19.61 15.26 -22.89
N GLN A 135 19.04 15.02 -24.07
CA GLN A 135 17.65 15.38 -24.34
C GLN A 135 16.72 14.49 -23.51
N VAL A 136 15.83 15.10 -22.73
CA VAL A 136 14.71 14.39 -22.10
C VAL A 136 13.74 13.96 -23.21
N LEU A 137 13.45 12.66 -23.26
CA LEU A 137 12.53 12.08 -24.24
C LEU A 137 11.18 11.73 -23.64
N LEU A 138 11.19 11.29 -22.38
CA LEU A 138 10.01 10.93 -21.61
C LEU A 138 10.12 11.53 -20.21
N SER A 139 8.98 11.94 -19.68
CA SER A 139 8.87 12.35 -18.28
C SER A 139 7.53 11.93 -17.69
N ALA A 140 7.52 11.63 -16.39
CA ALA A 140 6.33 11.54 -15.57
C ALA A 140 6.59 12.18 -14.22
N HIS A 141 5.56 12.80 -13.65
CA HIS A 141 5.59 13.39 -12.33
C HIS A 141 4.50 12.77 -11.47
N PHE A 142 4.80 12.51 -10.20
CA PHE A 142 3.75 12.12 -9.25
C PHE A 142 2.75 13.27 -9.10
N PRO A 143 1.43 13.03 -9.21
CA PRO A 143 0.45 14.10 -9.00
C PRO A 143 0.60 14.67 -7.58
N PRO A 144 0.92 15.95 -7.37
CA PRO A 144 1.30 16.45 -6.04
C PRO A 144 0.22 16.25 -4.95
N LEU A 145 -1.06 16.44 -5.29
CA LEU A 145 -2.16 16.34 -4.32
C LEU A 145 -2.48 14.87 -4.03
N ALA A 146 -2.69 14.05 -5.06
CA ALA A 146 -2.92 12.61 -4.86
C ALA A 146 -1.69 11.91 -4.28
N GLY A 147 -0.50 12.28 -4.74
CA GLY A 147 0.81 11.76 -4.36
C GLY A 147 1.14 11.97 -2.88
N MET A 148 0.69 13.08 -2.28
CA MET A 148 0.80 13.26 -0.82
C MET A 148 0.13 12.11 -0.05
N HIS A 149 -1.04 11.67 -0.49
CA HIS A 149 -1.74 10.55 0.16
C HIS A 149 -1.09 9.20 -0.13
N ILE A 150 -0.52 9.01 -1.33
CA ILE A 150 0.31 7.83 -1.64
C ILE A 150 1.55 7.80 -0.74
N ASN A 151 2.20 8.93 -0.48
CA ASN A 151 3.32 9.05 0.45
C ASN A 151 2.91 8.70 1.89
N HIS A 152 1.73 9.13 2.34
CA HIS A 152 1.19 8.69 3.63
C HIS A 152 1.00 7.17 3.70
N LEU A 153 0.55 6.55 2.61
CA LEU A 153 0.33 5.11 2.54
C LEU A 153 1.63 4.31 2.52
N LEU A 154 2.64 4.75 1.77
CA LEU A 154 3.82 3.93 1.42
C LEU A 154 5.15 4.45 1.95
N LEU A 155 5.27 5.75 2.25
CA LEU A 155 6.54 6.37 2.63
C LEU A 155 6.61 6.75 4.11
N SER A 156 5.69 7.58 4.60
CA SER A 156 5.67 8.00 6.00
C SER A 156 4.34 8.66 6.37
N TYR A 157 3.86 8.41 7.59
CA TYR A 157 2.68 9.07 8.13
C TYR A 157 2.99 9.77 9.46
N PRO A 158 2.69 11.07 9.61
CA PRO A 158 3.15 11.85 10.76
C PRO A 158 2.57 11.42 12.11
N TYR A 159 1.44 10.71 12.14
CA TYR A 159 0.72 10.37 13.38
C TYR A 159 0.94 8.94 13.87
N THR A 160 1.63 8.10 13.11
CA THR A 160 2.07 6.78 13.58
C THR A 160 3.38 6.89 14.37
N PRO A 161 3.65 5.96 15.31
CA PRO A 161 4.96 5.86 15.96
C PRO A 161 6.10 5.79 14.95
N ALA A 162 7.22 6.46 15.25
CA ALA A 162 8.39 6.56 14.36
C ALA A 162 8.07 7.03 12.91
N LYS A 163 6.90 7.64 12.69
CA LYS A 163 6.38 8.04 11.39
C LYS A 163 6.27 6.90 10.36
N THR A 164 6.01 5.68 10.82
CA THR A 164 5.84 4.49 9.97
C THR A 164 4.77 4.70 8.88
N PRO A 165 5.03 4.36 7.61
CA PRO A 165 4.00 4.40 6.59
C PRO A 165 2.82 3.47 6.89
N LEU A 166 1.62 3.89 6.50
CA LEU A 166 0.36 3.25 6.92
C LEU A 166 0.25 1.78 6.46
N LEU A 167 0.55 1.46 5.21
CA LEU A 167 0.40 0.10 4.68
C LEU A 167 1.46 -0.87 5.21
N PRO A 168 2.76 -0.53 5.24
CA PRO A 168 3.76 -1.36 5.93
C PRO A 168 3.45 -1.57 7.42
N GLY A 169 3.00 -0.53 8.13
CA GLY A 169 2.60 -0.63 9.54
C GLY A 169 1.39 -1.55 9.75
N LEU A 170 0.35 -1.39 8.93
CA LEU A 170 -0.83 -2.27 8.90
C LEU A 170 -0.41 -3.73 8.72
N LEU A 171 0.39 -4.02 7.68
CA LEU A 171 0.80 -5.38 7.34
C LEU A 171 1.68 -6.02 8.42
N ALA A 172 2.64 -5.28 8.96
CA ALA A 172 3.50 -5.76 10.05
C ALA A 172 2.68 -6.15 11.29
N GLN A 173 1.70 -5.33 11.65
CA GLN A 173 0.88 -5.57 12.84
C GLN A 173 -0.16 -6.69 12.63
N ILE A 174 -0.70 -6.85 11.41
CA ILE A 174 -1.54 -8.00 11.05
C ILE A 174 -0.75 -9.31 11.04
N ARG A 175 0.51 -9.31 10.59
CA ARG A 175 1.39 -10.49 10.73
C ARG A 175 1.59 -10.89 12.18
N GLN A 176 1.79 -9.91 13.05
CA GLN A 176 1.93 -10.17 14.48
C GLN A 176 0.62 -10.72 15.05
N LEU A 177 -0.53 -10.17 14.66
CA LEU A 177 -1.85 -10.68 15.06
C LEU A 177 -2.06 -12.13 14.61
N ASN A 178 -1.77 -12.45 13.35
CA ASN A 178 -1.85 -13.81 12.83
C ASN A 178 -0.92 -14.76 13.60
N SER A 179 0.32 -14.34 13.88
CA SER A 179 1.26 -15.12 14.70
C SER A 179 0.71 -15.43 16.10
N GLN A 180 0.10 -14.44 16.78
CA GLN A 180 -0.58 -14.68 18.06
C GLN A 180 -1.73 -15.69 17.91
N SER A 181 -2.48 -15.64 16.80
CA SER A 181 -3.60 -16.56 16.54
C SER A 181 -3.15 -18.00 16.29
N GLN A 182 -1.99 -18.19 15.67
CA GLN A 182 -1.41 -19.53 15.48
C GLN A 182 -0.90 -20.10 16.82
N GLN A 183 -0.33 -19.26 17.68
CA GLN A 183 -0.01 -19.67 19.06
C GLN A 183 -1.27 -20.03 19.84
N LEU A 184 -2.35 -19.26 19.68
CA LEU A 184 -3.63 -19.49 20.34
C LEU A 184 -4.21 -20.86 19.95
N ARG A 185 -4.15 -21.22 18.67
CA ARG A 185 -4.64 -22.52 18.16
C ARG A 185 -3.90 -23.74 18.73
N THR A 186 -2.65 -23.58 19.15
CA THR A 186 -1.80 -24.71 19.58
C THR A 186 -1.72 -24.90 21.08
N THR A 187 -2.17 -23.91 21.87
CA THR A 187 -2.14 -23.98 23.33
C THR A 187 -3.46 -24.46 23.91
N ASN A 188 -3.39 -25.29 24.96
CA ASN A 188 -4.53 -25.66 25.80
C ASN A 188 -4.44 -25.05 27.21
N ASN A 189 -3.43 -24.22 27.46
CA ASN A 189 -3.25 -23.56 28.75
C ASN A 189 -4.15 -22.32 28.81
N LYS A 190 -5.14 -22.34 29.71
CA LYS A 190 -6.11 -21.26 29.89
C LYS A 190 -5.46 -19.89 30.15
N THR A 191 -4.40 -19.85 30.95
CA THR A 191 -3.67 -18.60 31.21
C THR A 191 -2.93 -18.11 29.96
N ALA A 192 -2.33 -19.01 29.19
CA ALA A 192 -1.71 -18.65 27.91
C ALA A 192 -2.76 -18.11 26.91
N ILE A 193 -3.94 -18.73 26.83
CA ILE A 193 -5.06 -18.27 26.01
C ILE A 193 -5.47 -16.84 26.38
N GLN A 194 -5.67 -16.56 27.68
CA GLN A 194 -6.00 -15.21 28.15
C GLN A 194 -4.90 -14.19 27.82
N CYS A 195 -3.63 -14.58 27.94
CA CYS A 195 -2.50 -13.72 27.61
C CYS A 195 -2.40 -13.43 26.10
N LEU A 196 -2.66 -14.42 25.25
CA LEU A 196 -2.69 -14.25 23.79
C LEU A 196 -3.87 -13.37 23.37
N ALA A 197 -5.06 -13.60 23.92
CA ALA A 197 -6.22 -12.74 23.70
C ALA A 197 -5.96 -11.29 24.13
N GLN A 198 -5.29 -11.08 25.27
CA GLN A 198 -4.84 -9.76 25.71
C GLN A 198 -3.87 -9.11 24.72
N ASN A 199 -2.88 -9.86 24.23
CA ASN A 199 -1.95 -9.37 23.21
C ASN A 199 -2.68 -8.96 21.92
N MET A 200 -3.67 -9.75 21.48
CA MET A 200 -4.48 -9.42 20.30
C MET A 200 -5.26 -8.12 20.50
N LEU A 201 -5.86 -7.90 21.67
CA LEU A 201 -6.54 -6.63 21.98
C LEU A 201 -5.55 -5.46 21.95
N VAL A 202 -4.33 -5.62 22.46
CA VAL A 202 -3.29 -4.58 22.36
C VAL A 202 -2.96 -4.28 20.89
N LEU A 203 -2.86 -5.31 20.04
CA LEU A 203 -2.67 -5.13 18.59
C LEU A 203 -3.88 -4.49 17.91
N LEU A 204 -5.10 -4.70 18.38
CA LEU A 204 -6.28 -4.11 17.76
C LEU A 204 -6.45 -2.65 18.17
N ASP A 205 -6.33 -2.35 19.47
CA ASP A 205 -6.75 -1.05 20.03
C ASP A 205 -5.59 -0.10 20.33
N GLY A 206 -4.36 -0.62 20.33
CA GLY A 206 -3.21 0.07 20.91
C GLY A 206 -3.14 -0.12 22.43
N GLN A 207 -1.91 -0.18 22.97
CA GLN A 207 -1.63 -0.52 24.36
C GLN A 207 -2.32 0.40 25.35
N SER A 208 -2.38 1.71 25.07
CA SER A 208 -3.00 2.70 25.95
C SER A 208 -4.51 2.50 26.13
N SER A 209 -5.16 1.80 25.21
CA SER A 209 -6.60 1.52 25.21
C SER A 209 -6.96 0.24 25.98
N VAL A 210 -5.98 -0.64 26.24
CA VAL A 210 -6.23 -1.97 26.80
C VAL A 210 -5.83 -2.03 28.26
N LYS A 211 -6.77 -2.44 29.11
CA LYS A 211 -6.49 -2.76 30.52
C LYS A 211 -6.11 -4.24 30.63
N PRO A 212 -4.90 -4.57 31.11
CA PRO A 212 -4.49 -5.96 31.22
C PRO A 212 -5.31 -6.70 32.29
N VAL A 213 -5.89 -7.83 31.90
CA VAL A 213 -6.61 -8.76 32.79
C VAL A 213 -5.61 -9.72 33.44
N VAL A 214 -4.59 -10.16 32.69
CA VAL A 214 -3.51 -11.00 33.19
C VAL A 214 -2.23 -10.18 33.31
N LYS A 215 -1.55 -10.28 34.45
CA LYS A 215 -0.29 -9.57 34.71
C LYS A 215 0.81 -10.03 33.76
N SER A 216 1.66 -9.09 33.32
CA SER A 216 2.74 -9.34 32.36
C SER A 216 3.69 -10.47 32.79
N HIS A 217 4.08 -10.51 34.07
CA HIS A 217 4.95 -11.58 34.59
C HIS A 217 4.28 -12.96 34.50
N THR A 218 2.95 -13.04 34.67
CA THR A 218 2.19 -14.29 34.56
C THR A 218 2.17 -14.77 33.11
N CYS A 219 1.99 -13.85 32.16
CA CYS A 219 2.07 -14.19 30.74
C CYS A 219 3.47 -14.66 30.34
N ALA A 220 4.52 -13.97 30.82
CA ALA A 220 5.90 -14.38 30.58
C ALA A 220 6.21 -15.79 31.13
N SER A 221 5.74 -16.12 32.34
CA SER A 221 5.88 -17.48 32.92
C SER A 221 5.12 -18.55 32.13
N ASN A 222 4.14 -18.18 31.32
CA ASN A 222 3.41 -19.06 30.41
C ASN A 222 3.94 -18.99 28.96
N HIS A 223 5.17 -18.47 28.76
CA HIS A 223 5.83 -18.35 27.45
C HIS A 223 5.07 -17.48 26.44
N VAL A 224 4.25 -16.54 26.92
CA VAL A 224 3.55 -15.55 26.09
C VAL A 224 4.15 -14.17 26.37
N PRO A 225 5.19 -13.73 25.65
CA PRO A 225 5.72 -12.38 25.81
C PRO A 225 4.64 -11.35 25.46
N GLN A 226 4.60 -10.26 26.22
CA GLN A 226 3.64 -9.19 25.96
C GLN A 226 4.04 -8.39 24.73
N VAL A 227 3.05 -8.01 23.94
CA VAL A 227 3.20 -7.11 22.79
C VAL A 227 2.96 -5.67 23.23
N SER A 228 3.60 -4.71 22.56
CA SER A 228 3.49 -3.30 22.87
C SER A 228 3.43 -2.52 21.56
N VAL A 229 2.27 -1.93 21.26
CA VAL A 229 2.06 -1.09 20.09
C VAL A 229 1.16 0.08 20.47
N ASP A 230 1.43 1.28 19.96
CA ASP A 230 0.70 2.49 20.39
C ASP A 230 -0.48 2.86 19.45
N TYR A 231 -0.44 2.44 18.18
CA TYR A 231 -1.38 2.91 17.16
C TYR A 231 -2.65 2.05 17.02
N GLY A 232 -2.50 0.72 17.11
CA GLY A 232 -3.61 -0.22 16.92
C GLY A 232 -4.04 -0.41 15.45
N LEU A 233 -4.56 -1.59 15.13
CA LEU A 233 -5.14 -1.88 13.82
C LEU A 233 -6.47 -1.15 13.64
N LEU A 234 -7.35 -1.24 14.64
CA LEU A 234 -8.61 -0.50 14.72
C LEU A 234 -8.41 0.85 15.42
N GLY A 235 -7.57 0.85 16.46
CA GLY A 235 -7.26 2.03 17.26
C GLY A 235 -8.47 2.58 18.04
N PRO A 236 -8.25 3.52 18.97
CA PRO A 236 -9.33 4.15 19.71
C PRO A 236 -10.24 4.96 18.76
N ASN A 237 -11.55 4.84 18.91
CA ASN A 237 -12.56 5.51 18.08
C ASN A 237 -12.41 5.25 16.58
N ASN A 238 -11.96 4.05 16.19
CA ASN A 238 -11.71 3.66 14.80
C ASN A 238 -10.69 4.57 14.09
N ASN A 239 -9.61 4.94 14.78
CA ASN A 239 -8.54 5.81 14.28
C ASN A 239 -7.18 5.10 14.19
N GLY A 240 -7.20 3.79 13.97
CA GLY A 240 -6.02 2.95 13.76
C GLY A 240 -5.62 2.84 12.28
N TYR A 241 -4.77 1.86 11.97
CA TYR A 241 -4.27 1.64 10.62
C TYR A 241 -5.39 1.42 9.58
N VAL A 242 -6.39 0.59 9.89
CA VAL A 242 -7.39 0.13 8.92
C VAL A 242 -8.20 1.29 8.34
N SER A 243 -8.76 2.14 9.21
CA SER A 243 -9.56 3.29 8.81
C SER A 243 -8.71 4.37 8.13
N THR A 244 -7.50 4.60 8.64
CA THR A 244 -6.59 5.63 8.12
C THR A 244 -6.07 5.25 6.72
N VAL A 245 -5.76 3.98 6.48
CA VAL A 245 -5.41 3.47 5.14
C VAL A 245 -6.55 3.72 4.16
N GLY A 246 -7.77 3.31 4.51
CA GLY A 246 -8.95 3.50 3.65
C GLY A 246 -9.22 4.98 3.36
N ALA A 247 -9.09 5.84 4.37
CA ALA A 247 -9.25 7.28 4.22
C ALA A 247 -8.21 7.89 3.26
N HIS A 248 -6.93 7.54 3.40
CA HIS A 248 -5.88 8.07 2.52
C HIS A 248 -5.99 7.54 1.09
N ALA A 249 -6.39 6.28 0.90
CA ALA A 249 -6.71 5.77 -0.43
C ALA A 249 -7.86 6.55 -1.07
N SER A 250 -8.96 6.76 -0.34
CA SER A 250 -10.09 7.58 -0.82
C SER A 250 -9.67 9.01 -1.15
N LEU A 251 -8.89 9.65 -0.29
CA LEU A 251 -8.39 11.00 -0.55
C LEU A 251 -7.57 11.03 -1.84
N ALA A 252 -6.61 10.11 -2.02
CA ALA A 252 -5.83 10.00 -3.27
C ALA A 252 -6.72 9.84 -4.52
N ALA A 253 -7.79 9.04 -4.43
CA ALA A 253 -8.73 8.81 -5.54
C ALA A 253 -9.59 10.02 -5.90
N THR A 254 -9.74 10.97 -4.98
CA THR A 254 -10.66 12.12 -5.12
C THR A 254 -9.96 13.45 -5.37
N GLN A 255 -8.63 13.49 -5.33
CA GLN A 255 -7.87 14.70 -5.66
C GLN A 255 -8.05 15.09 -7.14
N VAL A 256 -7.98 16.39 -7.42
CA VAL A 256 -8.21 16.93 -8.78
C VAL A 256 -7.16 16.49 -9.80
N ASP A 257 -5.97 16.07 -9.36
CA ASP A 257 -4.85 15.61 -10.19
C ASP A 257 -4.74 14.07 -10.25
N THR A 258 -5.73 13.35 -9.71
CA THR A 258 -5.70 11.89 -9.64
C THR A 258 -5.83 11.23 -11.02
N THR A 259 -5.06 10.17 -11.25
CA THR A 259 -5.06 9.40 -12.50
C THR A 259 -6.06 8.24 -12.44
N ASP A 260 -6.43 7.67 -13.60
CA ASP A 260 -7.25 6.45 -13.63
C ASP A 260 -6.59 5.30 -12.87
N ASN A 261 -5.27 5.21 -12.92
CA ASN A 261 -4.51 4.20 -12.20
C ASN A 261 -4.64 4.37 -10.67
N ILE A 262 -4.49 5.61 -10.18
CA ILE A 262 -4.67 5.92 -8.76
C ILE A 262 -6.11 5.61 -8.33
N ARG A 263 -7.12 6.05 -9.09
CA ARG A 263 -8.54 5.73 -8.81
C ARG A 263 -8.79 4.24 -8.72
N LYS A 264 -8.30 3.49 -9.71
CA LYS A 264 -8.45 2.02 -9.76
C LYS A 264 -7.88 1.38 -8.51
N TYR A 265 -6.60 1.59 -8.21
CA TYR A 265 -5.94 0.87 -7.12
C TYR A 265 -6.32 1.40 -5.74
N ALA A 266 -6.64 2.68 -5.61
CA ALA A 266 -7.23 3.23 -4.39
C ALA A 266 -8.54 2.52 -4.03
N GLN A 267 -9.42 2.27 -5.01
CA GLN A 267 -10.66 1.54 -4.78
C GLN A 267 -10.42 0.13 -4.21
N GLN A 268 -9.36 -0.53 -4.66
CA GLN A 268 -8.98 -1.86 -4.19
C GLN A 268 -8.42 -1.83 -2.75
N VAL A 269 -7.63 -0.79 -2.41
CA VAL A 269 -7.20 -0.55 -1.04
C VAL A 269 -8.39 -0.26 -0.12
N ILE A 270 -9.38 0.51 -0.59
CA ILE A 270 -10.62 0.79 0.16
C ILE A 270 -11.39 -0.50 0.45
N PHE A 271 -11.57 -1.38 -0.53
CA PHE A 271 -12.23 -2.67 -0.31
C PHE A 271 -11.48 -3.54 0.70
N ALA A 272 -10.15 -3.61 0.63
CA ALA A 272 -9.36 -4.32 1.62
C ALA A 272 -9.55 -3.72 3.03
N SER A 273 -9.55 -2.38 3.16
CA SER A 273 -9.84 -1.71 4.43
C SER A 273 -11.24 -2.02 4.97
N GLU A 274 -12.27 -2.06 4.12
CA GLU A 274 -13.64 -2.44 4.51
C GLU A 274 -13.68 -3.88 5.05
N ASN A 275 -13.02 -4.82 4.37
CA ASN A 275 -12.95 -6.22 4.78
C ASN A 275 -12.22 -6.37 6.12
N LEU A 276 -11.04 -5.76 6.24
CA LEU A 276 -10.24 -5.74 7.46
C LEU A 276 -11.04 -5.17 8.63
N SER A 277 -11.77 -4.09 8.42
CA SER A 277 -12.61 -3.49 9.46
C SER A 277 -13.65 -4.49 9.98
N SER A 278 -14.28 -5.25 9.10
CA SER A 278 -15.30 -6.25 9.48
C SER A 278 -14.67 -7.43 10.23
N TRP A 279 -13.62 -8.05 9.68
CA TRP A 279 -12.98 -9.21 10.29
C TRP A 279 -12.34 -8.88 11.63
N LEU A 280 -11.63 -7.75 11.72
CA LEU A 280 -10.93 -7.36 12.94
C LEU A 280 -11.89 -6.90 14.05
N SER A 281 -13.06 -6.34 13.70
CA SER A 281 -14.10 -6.04 14.70
C SER A 281 -14.69 -7.31 15.32
N THR A 282 -14.87 -8.36 14.53
CA THR A 282 -15.36 -9.66 15.03
C THR A 282 -14.28 -10.32 15.89
N LEU A 283 -13.04 -10.35 15.39
CA LEU A 283 -11.89 -10.88 16.14
C LEU A 283 -11.70 -10.16 17.48
N HIS A 284 -11.92 -8.83 17.51
CA HIS A 284 -11.89 -8.05 18.74
C HIS A 284 -12.89 -8.55 19.79
N GLN A 285 -14.14 -8.73 19.39
CA GLN A 285 -15.20 -9.25 20.27
C GLN A 285 -14.86 -10.65 20.77
N ASP A 286 -14.32 -11.51 19.89
CA ASP A 286 -13.95 -12.88 20.25
C ASP A 286 -12.76 -12.91 21.22
N ALA A 287 -11.78 -12.04 21.03
CA ALA A 287 -10.65 -11.91 21.94
C ALA A 287 -11.11 -11.43 23.33
N GLN A 288 -12.07 -10.51 23.41
CA GLN A 288 -12.69 -10.14 24.69
C GLN A 288 -13.39 -11.32 25.36
N GLN A 289 -14.13 -12.11 24.58
CA GLN A 289 -14.82 -13.31 25.10
C GLN A 289 -13.81 -14.35 25.61
N LEU A 290 -12.71 -14.58 24.91
CA LEU A 290 -11.66 -15.51 25.36
C LEU A 290 -10.92 -15.06 26.63
N GLN A 291 -10.85 -13.76 26.91
CA GLN A 291 -10.34 -13.31 28.21
C GLN A 291 -11.22 -13.79 29.37
N ALA A 292 -12.54 -13.81 29.18
CA ALA A 292 -13.52 -14.26 30.17
C ALA A 292 -13.73 -15.79 30.18
N HIS A 293 -13.68 -16.41 29.00
CA HIS A 293 -13.99 -17.83 28.76
C HIS A 293 -12.87 -18.49 27.94
N PRO A 294 -11.70 -18.74 28.55
CA PRO A 294 -10.54 -19.26 27.82
C PRO A 294 -10.64 -20.72 27.39
N ASP A 295 -11.75 -21.40 27.68
CA ASP A 295 -12.08 -22.74 27.19
C ASP A 295 -13.03 -22.74 25.98
N ASP A 296 -13.40 -21.57 25.45
CA ASP A 296 -14.18 -21.49 24.22
C ASP A 296 -13.33 -21.81 22.98
N HIS A 297 -13.25 -23.10 22.67
CA HIS A 297 -12.56 -23.59 21.49
C HIS A 297 -13.16 -23.07 20.17
N GLY A 298 -14.46 -22.73 20.15
CA GLY A 298 -15.10 -22.13 18.97
C GLY A 298 -14.48 -20.77 18.66
N LYS A 299 -14.31 -19.94 19.68
CA LYS A 299 -13.68 -18.61 19.55
C LYS A 299 -12.21 -18.68 19.18
N VAL A 300 -11.48 -19.68 19.66
CA VAL A 300 -10.10 -19.92 19.21
C VAL A 300 -10.04 -20.16 17.70
N LEU A 301 -10.91 -21.03 17.17
CA LEU A 301 -10.96 -21.33 15.73
C LEU A 301 -11.39 -20.12 14.89
N GLU A 302 -12.40 -19.37 15.36
CA GLU A 302 -12.89 -18.18 14.68
C GLU A 302 -11.82 -17.08 14.59
N ILE A 303 -11.13 -16.77 15.71
CA ILE A 303 -10.02 -15.83 15.73
C ILE A 303 -8.91 -16.24 14.76
N THR A 304 -8.53 -17.53 14.76
CA THR A 304 -7.48 -18.00 13.83
C THR A 304 -7.91 -17.83 12.38
N SER A 305 -9.17 -18.13 12.03
CA SER A 305 -9.68 -17.93 10.67
C SER A 305 -9.70 -16.46 10.28
N LEU A 306 -10.20 -15.58 11.15
CA LEU A 306 -10.30 -14.14 10.89
C LEU A 306 -8.92 -13.48 10.78
N ALA A 307 -7.95 -13.91 11.59
CA ALA A 307 -6.57 -13.42 11.51
C ALA A 307 -5.88 -13.85 10.21
N ASP A 308 -6.17 -15.07 9.74
CA ASP A 308 -5.68 -15.55 8.45
C ASP A 308 -6.31 -14.78 7.28
N HIS A 309 -7.63 -14.60 7.28
CA HIS A 309 -8.33 -13.74 6.29
C HIS A 309 -7.78 -12.32 6.30
N ALA A 310 -7.57 -11.74 7.49
CA ALA A 310 -7.02 -10.39 7.59
C ALA A 310 -5.61 -10.28 6.97
N LEU A 311 -4.78 -11.30 7.09
CA LEU A 311 -3.45 -11.29 6.48
C LEU A 311 -3.51 -11.58 4.97
N ASN A 312 -4.08 -12.73 4.61
CA ASN A 312 -3.95 -13.35 3.30
C ASN A 312 -5.09 -13.00 2.35
N GLY A 313 -6.21 -12.51 2.89
CA GLY A 313 -7.50 -12.49 2.21
C GLY A 313 -8.17 -13.85 2.24
N VAL A 314 -9.32 -13.94 1.58
CA VAL A 314 -10.09 -15.19 1.40
C VAL A 314 -10.72 -15.18 0.01
N ASP A 315 -10.74 -16.33 -0.66
CA ASP A 315 -11.51 -16.50 -1.89
C ASP A 315 -12.96 -16.82 -1.52
N SER A 316 -13.77 -15.77 -1.35
CA SER A 316 -15.16 -15.90 -0.88
C SER A 316 -16.12 -16.43 -1.94
N ASN A 317 -15.70 -16.47 -3.21
CA ASN A 317 -16.53 -16.89 -4.33
C ASN A 317 -16.07 -18.22 -4.97
N ASP A 318 -15.03 -18.83 -4.40
CA ASP A 318 -14.43 -20.11 -4.80
C ASP A 318 -13.93 -20.14 -6.26
N ASN A 319 -13.45 -19.01 -6.80
CA ASN A 319 -12.93 -18.93 -8.17
C ASN A 319 -11.44 -19.26 -8.31
N GLY A 320 -10.75 -19.56 -7.20
CA GLY A 320 -9.32 -19.85 -7.13
C GLY A 320 -8.42 -18.61 -7.04
N SER A 321 -8.98 -17.42 -6.85
CA SER A 321 -8.28 -16.13 -6.76
C SER A 321 -8.78 -15.33 -5.56
N ILE A 322 -7.90 -14.51 -4.99
CA ILE A 322 -8.29 -13.49 -4.01
C ILE A 322 -8.37 -12.18 -4.78
N ASP A 323 -9.59 -11.80 -5.16
CA ASP A 323 -9.81 -10.66 -6.02
C ASP A 323 -9.89 -9.35 -5.22
N PRO A 324 -9.63 -8.20 -5.86
CA PRO A 324 -9.76 -6.88 -5.25
C PRO A 324 -11.24 -6.49 -5.12
N VAL A 325 -12.02 -7.29 -4.42
CA VAL A 325 -13.45 -7.08 -4.20
C VAL A 325 -13.78 -7.14 -2.71
N ARG A 326 -14.99 -6.68 -2.39
CA ARG A 326 -15.54 -6.80 -1.05
C ARG A 326 -15.67 -8.27 -0.67
N GLY A 327 -15.22 -8.59 0.53
CA GLY A 327 -15.21 -9.94 1.09
C GLY A 327 -13.94 -10.74 0.84
N GLU A 328 -12.97 -10.26 0.06
CA GLU A 328 -11.82 -11.09 -0.33
C GLU A 328 -10.46 -10.52 0.06
N ALA A 329 -10.14 -9.28 -0.34
CA ALA A 329 -8.81 -8.72 -0.14
C ALA A 329 -8.45 -8.51 1.34
N GLY A 330 -7.25 -8.97 1.75
CA GLY A 330 -6.64 -8.73 3.06
C GLY A 330 -5.46 -7.75 3.01
N ALA A 331 -4.62 -7.76 4.05
CA ALA A 331 -3.53 -6.80 4.23
C ALA A 331 -2.43 -6.91 3.17
N ILE A 332 -2.13 -8.13 2.71
CA ILE A 332 -1.16 -8.35 1.63
C ILE A 332 -1.65 -7.67 0.35
N GLN A 333 -2.91 -7.88 -0.03
CA GLN A 333 -3.51 -7.26 -1.21
C GLN A 333 -3.54 -5.74 -1.06
N ALA A 334 -3.95 -5.21 0.11
CA ALA A 334 -3.90 -3.77 0.38
C ALA A 334 -2.51 -3.17 0.14
N TYR A 335 -1.45 -3.84 0.59
CA TYR A 335 -0.08 -3.37 0.39
C TYR A 335 0.34 -3.36 -1.09
N LEU A 336 0.02 -4.43 -1.82
CA LEU A 336 0.32 -4.55 -3.25
C LEU A 336 -0.44 -3.51 -4.10
N TYR A 337 -1.71 -3.26 -3.78
CA TYR A 337 -2.51 -2.25 -4.47
C TYR A 337 -2.03 -0.84 -4.12
N GLY A 338 -1.62 -0.59 -2.88
CA GLY A 338 -0.97 0.65 -2.50
C GLY A 338 0.25 0.94 -3.37
N GLN A 339 1.16 -0.03 -3.50
CA GLN A 339 2.33 0.08 -4.39
C GLN A 339 1.92 0.37 -5.84
N SER A 340 0.86 -0.28 -6.32
CA SER A 340 0.34 -0.07 -7.68
C SER A 340 -0.23 1.34 -7.91
N MET A 341 -0.70 2.03 -6.86
CA MET A 341 -1.10 3.44 -6.95
C MET A 341 0.08 4.36 -7.34
N ALA A 342 1.31 3.99 -7.02
CA ALA A 342 2.52 4.73 -7.36
C ALA A 342 2.98 4.55 -8.82
N THR A 343 2.28 3.75 -9.63
CA THR A 343 2.63 3.55 -11.05
C THR A 343 2.54 4.86 -11.83
N LEU A 344 3.59 5.16 -12.59
CA LEU A 344 3.69 6.34 -13.44
C LEU A 344 3.64 5.95 -14.92
N ASN A 345 2.83 6.66 -15.69
CA ASN A 345 2.85 6.59 -17.15
C ASN A 345 3.66 7.76 -17.69
N LEU A 346 4.76 7.48 -18.38
CA LEU A 346 5.64 8.48 -18.96
C LEU A 346 5.19 8.79 -20.38
N THR A 347 5.14 10.08 -20.69
CA THR A 347 4.76 10.58 -22.00
C THR A 347 5.89 11.41 -22.58
N SER A 348 5.90 11.55 -23.91
CA SER A 348 6.89 12.37 -24.60
C SER A 348 6.83 13.81 -24.10
N THR A 349 8.00 14.36 -23.78
CA THR A 349 8.15 15.78 -23.50
C THR A 349 8.01 16.55 -24.81
N LYS A 350 7.15 17.57 -24.81
CA LYS A 350 6.91 18.42 -25.98
C LYS A 350 8.11 19.28 -26.32
#